data_AF-A0A7Y5E5A0-F1
#
_entry.id   AF-A0A7Y5E5A0-F1
#
_cell.length_a   1.000
_cell.length_b   1.000
_cell.length_c   1.000
_cell.angle_alpha   90.00
_cell.angle_beta   90.00
_cell.angle_gamma   90.00
#
_symmetry.space_group_name_H-M   'P 1'
#
loop_
_entity.id
_entity.type
_entity.pdbx_description
1 polymer ?
#
loop_
_entity_poly.entity_id
_entity_poly.type
_entity_poly.pdbx_seq_one_letter_code
_entity_poly.pdbx_strand_id
1 'polypeptide(L)'
;MKILEQLALFILLAALVFVGWKVARGQYYKPGIGLGYNLGLAGGLMMLTLLMYSLRKHLKFMQGLGKLKYWFRLHMILGVLGPIFILFHTTFRLGSLNASIAFYCMVLVASSGLIGKFAYTRIHRGLYGSRNTLKEAREELAGSTGNVQSKLHFFPKVEKKITHFEYLALQKKRNFFEGVWLFLTFDVRRLVLAWQCKRYIYKKLGPERMHDVAKEAATLVSQYLIQIQTVAQFKKFEQIFSAWHVLHIPLMYMMVATAIFHIIWVHMY
;
A
#
# COMPACT_ATOMS: atom_id res chain seq x y z
N MET A 1 14.40 -1.50 -22.32
CA MET A 1 13.56 -2.57 -21.75
C MET A 1 12.43 -2.02 -20.86
N LYS A 2 12.71 -1.29 -19.77
CA LYS A 2 11.66 -0.73 -18.88
C LYS A 2 10.61 0.16 -19.57
N ILE A 3 11.03 0.99 -20.53
CA ILE A 3 10.11 1.87 -21.28
C ILE A 3 9.17 1.05 -22.18
N LEU A 4 9.69 0.01 -22.84
CA LEU A 4 8.90 -0.85 -23.72
C LEU A 4 7.83 -1.63 -22.92
N GLU A 5 8.19 -2.13 -21.73
CA GLU A 5 7.23 -2.78 -20.82
C GLU A 5 6.14 -1.82 -20.33
N GLN A 6 6.52 -0.57 -20.00
CA GLN A 6 5.57 0.47 -19.60
C GLN A 6 4.61 0.83 -20.74
N LEU A 7 5.12 0.96 -21.96
CA LEU A 7 4.29 1.22 -23.16
C LEU A 7 3.36 0.06 -23.45
N ALA A 8 3.84 -1.19 -23.41
CA ALA A 8 3.02 -2.38 -23.61
C ALA A 8 1.88 -2.47 -22.57
N LEU A 9 2.18 -2.20 -21.30
CA LEU A 9 1.17 -2.15 -20.24
C LEU A 9 0.13 -1.03 -20.49
N PHE A 10 0.59 0.16 -20.90
CA PHE A 10 -0.30 1.26 -21.21
C PHE A 10 -1.23 0.93 -22.38
N ILE A 11 -0.69 0.35 -23.45
CA ILE A 11 -1.46 -0.10 -24.62
C ILE A 11 -2.48 -1.16 -24.21
N LEU A 12 -2.08 -2.14 -23.39
CA LEU A 12 -2.99 -3.18 -22.88
C LEU A 12 -4.14 -2.58 -22.08
N LEU A 13 -3.85 -1.65 -21.17
CA LEU A 13 -4.87 -0.97 -20.37
C LEU A 13 -5.80 -0.13 -21.24
N ALA A 14 -5.26 0.63 -22.20
CA ALA A 14 -6.03 1.42 -23.14
C ALA A 14 -6.95 0.53 -24.00
N ALA A 15 -6.44 -0.61 -24.48
CA ALA A 15 -7.22 -1.59 -25.22
C ALA A 15 -8.35 -2.18 -24.36
N LEU A 16 -8.06 -2.54 -23.11
CA LEU A 16 -9.07 -3.08 -22.19
C LEU A 16 -10.19 -2.06 -21.91
N VAL A 17 -9.82 -0.79 -21.68
CA VAL A 17 -10.79 0.31 -21.52
C VAL A 17 -11.61 0.53 -22.78
N PHE A 18 -10.98 0.52 -23.95
CA PHE A 18 -11.66 0.68 -25.24
C PHE A 18 -12.65 -0.45 -25.52
N VAL A 19 -12.24 -1.70 -25.29
CA VAL A 19 -13.10 -2.88 -25.42
C VAL A 19 -14.24 -2.83 -24.40
N GLY A 20 -13.95 -2.47 -23.15
CA GLY A 20 -14.98 -2.27 -22.11
C GLY A 20 -16.01 -1.21 -22.52
N TRP A 21 -15.56 -0.07 -23.04
CA TRP A 21 -16.42 1.00 -23.53
C TRP A 21 -17.31 0.56 -24.71
N LYS A 22 -16.74 -0.22 -25.65
CA LYS A 22 -17.50 -0.82 -26.74
C LYS A 22 -18.57 -1.77 -26.20
N VAL A 23 -18.22 -2.68 -25.30
CA VAL A 23 -19.16 -3.64 -24.68
C VAL A 23 -20.27 -2.93 -23.91
N ALA A 24 -19.94 -1.87 -23.16
CA ALA A 24 -20.93 -1.10 -22.40
C ALA A 24 -21.99 -0.41 -23.27
N ARG A 25 -21.58 0.08 -24.45
CA ARG A 25 -22.48 0.75 -25.41
C ARG A 25 -23.17 -0.22 -26.37
N GLY A 26 -22.48 -1.27 -26.78
CA GLY A 26 -23.03 -2.30 -27.65
C GLY A 26 -23.98 -3.23 -26.91
N GLN A 27 -24.79 -3.98 -27.67
CA GLN A 27 -25.59 -5.10 -27.17
C GLN A 27 -25.05 -6.41 -27.75
N TYR A 28 -23.72 -6.61 -27.63
CA TYR A 28 -23.03 -7.72 -28.29
C TYR A 28 -23.39 -9.10 -27.72
N TYR A 29 -23.73 -9.18 -26.43
CA TYR A 29 -24.16 -10.40 -25.76
C TYR A 29 -24.98 -10.07 -24.51
N LYS A 30 -25.65 -11.08 -23.95
CA LYS A 30 -26.45 -10.96 -22.72
C LYS A 30 -25.78 -11.72 -21.57
N PRO A 31 -25.86 -11.23 -20.31
CA PRO A 31 -25.24 -11.87 -19.15
C PRO A 31 -25.65 -13.34 -18.92
N GLY A 32 -26.90 -13.69 -19.21
CA GLY A 32 -27.46 -15.01 -18.90
C GLY A 32 -27.23 -16.11 -19.93
N ILE A 33 -26.64 -15.82 -21.11
CA ILE A 33 -26.55 -16.79 -22.22
C ILE A 33 -25.18 -16.71 -22.88
N GLY A 34 -24.64 -17.88 -23.26
CA GLY A 34 -23.44 -18.00 -24.08
C GLY A 34 -22.21 -17.32 -23.46
N LEU A 35 -21.68 -16.31 -24.16
CA LEU A 35 -20.46 -15.61 -23.76
C LEU A 35 -20.64 -14.92 -22.39
N GLY A 36 -21.74 -14.22 -22.17
CA GLY A 36 -21.99 -13.53 -20.90
C GLY A 36 -22.00 -14.52 -19.74
N TYR A 37 -22.71 -15.65 -19.89
CA TYR A 37 -22.78 -16.69 -18.86
C TYR A 37 -21.40 -17.26 -18.53
N ASN A 38 -20.62 -17.61 -19.56
CA ASN A 38 -19.28 -18.18 -19.39
C ASN A 38 -18.32 -17.21 -18.70
N LEU A 39 -18.42 -15.90 -18.97
CA LEU A 39 -17.65 -14.89 -18.24
C LEU A 39 -18.04 -14.82 -16.76
N GLY A 40 -19.34 -14.93 -16.46
CA GLY A 40 -19.85 -14.95 -15.09
C GLY A 40 -19.36 -16.19 -14.34
N LEU A 41 -19.45 -17.36 -14.97
CA LEU A 41 -18.96 -18.63 -14.40
C LEU A 41 -17.43 -18.59 -14.18
N ALA A 42 -16.66 -18.19 -15.19
CA ALA A 42 -15.21 -18.09 -15.06
C ALA A 42 -14.80 -17.08 -13.98
N GLY A 43 -15.41 -15.89 -13.96
CA GLY A 43 -15.20 -14.88 -12.92
C GLY A 43 -15.56 -15.39 -11.53
N GLY A 44 -16.72 -16.05 -11.39
CA GLY A 44 -17.16 -16.67 -10.13
C GLY A 44 -16.20 -17.75 -9.63
N LEU A 45 -15.72 -18.63 -10.51
CA LEU A 45 -14.71 -19.65 -10.17
C LEU A 45 -13.38 -19.03 -9.74
N MET A 46 -12.94 -17.95 -10.40
CA MET A 46 -11.75 -17.20 -9.97
C MET A 46 -11.96 -16.62 -8.57
N MET A 47 -13.12 -15.99 -8.30
CA MET A 47 -13.45 -15.42 -7.00
C MET A 47 -13.55 -16.49 -5.91
N LEU A 48 -14.12 -17.66 -6.21
CA LEU A 48 -14.18 -18.80 -5.29
C LEU A 48 -12.77 -19.32 -4.96
N THR A 49 -11.89 -19.39 -5.96
CA THR A 49 -10.50 -19.81 -5.79
C THR A 49 -9.72 -18.86 -4.87
N LEU A 50 -10.10 -17.58 -4.77
CA LEU A 50 -9.49 -16.64 -3.81
C LEU A 50 -9.61 -17.11 -2.36
N LEU A 51 -10.69 -17.82 -2.03
CA LEU A 51 -10.93 -18.34 -0.69
C LEU A 51 -9.93 -19.44 -0.33
N MET A 52 -9.39 -20.17 -1.32
CA MET A 52 -8.37 -21.21 -1.09
C MET A 52 -7.12 -20.64 -0.43
N TYR A 53 -6.76 -19.37 -0.68
CA TYR A 53 -5.67 -18.71 0.03
C TYR A 53 -5.94 -18.63 1.54
N SER A 54 -7.16 -18.22 1.92
CA SER A 54 -7.58 -18.16 3.32
C SER A 54 -7.63 -19.56 3.94
N LEU A 55 -8.26 -20.52 3.25
CA LEU A 55 -8.32 -21.91 3.70
C LEU A 55 -6.93 -22.51 3.90
N ARG A 56 -5.99 -22.29 2.98
CA ARG A 56 -4.60 -22.76 3.11
C ARG A 56 -3.86 -22.17 4.32
N LYS A 57 -4.22 -20.96 4.74
CA LYS A 57 -3.65 -20.33 5.95
C LYS A 57 -4.19 -20.97 7.24
N HIS A 58 -5.43 -21.44 7.24
CA HIS A 58 -6.13 -21.90 8.45
C HIS A 58 -6.24 -23.44 8.57
N LEU A 59 -6.24 -24.17 7.47
CA LEU A 59 -6.40 -25.64 7.45
C LEU A 59 -5.05 -26.34 7.41
N LYS A 60 -4.75 -27.15 8.43
CA LYS A 60 -3.47 -27.86 8.60
C LYS A 60 -3.10 -28.73 7.38
N PHE A 61 -4.06 -29.42 6.77
CA PHE A 61 -3.79 -30.31 5.63
C PHE A 61 -3.34 -29.55 4.36
N MET A 62 -3.79 -28.31 4.18
CA MET A 62 -3.43 -27.48 3.01
C MET A 62 -2.09 -26.78 3.16
N GLN A 63 -1.51 -26.74 4.38
CA GLN A 63 -0.24 -26.04 4.63
C GLN A 63 0.94 -26.66 3.87
N GLY A 64 0.86 -27.95 3.53
CA GLY A 64 1.85 -28.65 2.70
C GLY A 64 1.79 -28.32 1.21
N LEU A 65 0.72 -27.69 0.72
CA LEU A 65 0.55 -27.34 -0.68
C LEU A 65 1.39 -26.10 -1.03
N GLY A 66 2.68 -26.25 -1.29
CA GLY A 66 3.54 -25.20 -1.83
C GLY A 66 3.79 -23.97 -0.95
N LYS A 67 4.65 -23.06 -1.43
CA LYS A 67 5.05 -21.86 -0.68
C LYS A 67 3.95 -20.81 -0.66
N LEU A 68 3.71 -20.20 0.51
CA LEU A 68 2.67 -19.16 0.73
C LEU A 68 2.77 -17.98 -0.25
N LYS A 69 4.00 -17.62 -0.67
CA LYS A 69 4.25 -16.54 -1.65
C LYS A 69 3.53 -16.77 -2.98
N TYR A 70 3.39 -18.01 -3.44
CA TYR A 70 2.72 -18.33 -4.70
C TYR A 70 1.20 -18.21 -4.57
N TRP A 71 0.63 -18.71 -3.47
CA TRP A 71 -0.80 -18.54 -3.18
C TRP A 71 -1.19 -17.08 -3.04
N PHE A 72 -0.36 -16.28 -2.36
CA PHE A 72 -0.60 -14.84 -2.28
C PHE A 72 -0.54 -14.18 -3.66
N ARG A 73 0.44 -14.54 -4.51
CA ARG A 73 0.52 -14.03 -5.88
C ARG A 73 -0.73 -14.41 -6.69
N LEU A 74 -1.17 -15.66 -6.62
CA LEU A 74 -2.36 -16.15 -7.30
C LEU A 74 -3.61 -15.40 -6.80
N HIS A 75 -3.76 -15.22 -5.49
CA HIS A 75 -4.84 -14.43 -4.90
C HIS A 75 -4.86 -12.99 -5.45
N MET A 76 -3.70 -12.34 -5.57
CA MET A 76 -3.65 -10.99 -6.15
C MET A 76 -4.00 -10.96 -7.64
N ILE A 77 -3.59 -11.96 -8.42
CA ILE A 77 -3.89 -12.04 -9.86
C ILE A 77 -5.39 -12.27 -10.07
N LEU A 78 -5.95 -13.29 -9.41
CA LEU A 78 -7.36 -13.62 -9.50
C LEU A 78 -8.25 -12.53 -8.88
N GLY A 79 -7.77 -11.80 -7.87
CA GLY A 79 -8.50 -10.69 -7.26
C GLY A 79 -8.64 -9.47 -8.17
N VAL A 80 -7.89 -9.42 -9.28
CA VAL A 80 -8.02 -8.43 -10.34
C VAL A 80 -8.76 -9.01 -11.54
N LEU A 81 -8.41 -10.22 -11.98
CA LEU A 81 -9.04 -10.86 -13.15
C LEU A 81 -10.50 -11.24 -12.90
N GLY A 82 -10.84 -11.76 -11.73
CA GLY A 82 -12.22 -12.13 -11.37
C GLY A 82 -13.19 -10.95 -11.53
N PRO A 83 -12.92 -9.78 -10.91
CA PRO A 83 -13.76 -8.59 -11.10
C PRO A 83 -13.82 -8.09 -12.54
N ILE A 84 -12.74 -8.20 -13.32
CA ILE A 84 -12.76 -7.85 -14.75
C ILE A 84 -13.74 -8.77 -15.51
N PHE A 85 -13.66 -10.08 -15.29
CA PHE A 85 -14.58 -11.03 -15.94
C PHE A 85 -16.04 -10.77 -15.54
N ILE A 86 -16.29 -10.47 -14.27
CA ILE A 86 -17.63 -10.15 -13.77
C ILE A 86 -18.14 -8.81 -14.33
N LEU A 87 -17.29 -7.80 -14.50
CA LEU A 87 -17.64 -6.55 -15.19
C LEU A 87 -18.10 -6.78 -16.63
N PHE A 88 -17.38 -7.62 -17.38
CA PHE A 88 -17.78 -7.98 -18.74
C PHE A 88 -19.04 -8.85 -18.75
N HIS A 89 -19.20 -9.79 -17.81
CA HIS A 89 -20.42 -10.58 -17.63
C HIS A 89 -21.66 -9.69 -17.51
N THR A 90 -21.60 -8.62 -16.70
CA THR A 90 -22.75 -7.70 -16.53
C THR A 90 -22.95 -6.77 -17.72
N THR A 91 -22.09 -6.78 -18.74
CA THR A 91 -22.10 -5.81 -19.85
C THR A 91 -22.10 -4.36 -19.35
N PHE A 92 -21.49 -4.12 -18.17
CA PHE A 92 -21.50 -2.83 -17.46
C PHE A 92 -22.92 -2.32 -17.10
N ARG A 93 -23.91 -3.20 -16.99
CA ARG A 93 -25.28 -2.88 -16.63
C ARG A 93 -25.75 -3.76 -15.48
N LEU A 94 -26.35 -3.16 -14.46
CA LEU A 94 -26.87 -3.87 -13.31
C LEU A 94 -28.39 -3.96 -13.42
N GLY A 95 -28.90 -5.16 -13.71
CA GLY A 95 -30.32 -5.38 -13.99
C GLY A 95 -31.20 -5.67 -12.76
N SER A 96 -30.60 -5.98 -11.60
CA SER A 96 -31.34 -6.30 -10.37
C SER A 96 -30.62 -5.78 -9.13
N LEU A 97 -31.38 -5.59 -8.03
CA LEU A 97 -30.82 -5.17 -6.75
C LEU A 97 -29.81 -6.18 -6.20
N ASN A 98 -30.14 -7.47 -6.28
CA ASN A 98 -29.25 -8.55 -5.85
C ASN A 98 -27.91 -8.52 -6.61
N ALA A 99 -27.95 -8.45 -7.95
CA ALA A 99 -26.74 -8.33 -8.77
C ALA A 99 -25.93 -7.06 -8.44
N SER A 100 -26.62 -5.95 -8.17
CA SER A 100 -25.98 -4.68 -7.80
C SER A 100 -25.24 -4.80 -6.47
N ILE A 101 -25.85 -5.39 -5.45
CA ILE A 101 -25.22 -5.58 -4.14
C ILE A 101 -23.98 -6.48 -4.27
N ALA A 102 -24.11 -7.63 -4.95
CA ALA A 102 -22.98 -8.54 -5.18
C ALA A 102 -21.83 -7.83 -5.93
N PHE A 103 -22.17 -7.03 -6.95
CA PHE A 103 -21.20 -6.24 -7.71
C PHE A 103 -20.47 -5.20 -6.84
N TYR A 104 -21.19 -4.40 -6.06
CA TYR A 104 -20.57 -3.39 -5.20
C TYR A 104 -19.73 -4.02 -4.08
N CYS A 105 -20.20 -5.11 -3.46
CA CYS A 105 -19.40 -5.87 -2.51
C CYS A 105 -18.10 -6.36 -3.13
N MET A 106 -18.16 -6.93 -4.34
CA MET A 106 -16.98 -7.36 -5.07
C MET A 106 -15.99 -6.21 -5.33
N VAL A 107 -16.48 -5.07 -5.83
CA VAL A 107 -15.64 -3.90 -6.11
C VAL A 107 -14.98 -3.37 -4.83
N LEU A 108 -15.73 -3.30 -3.71
CA LEU A 108 -15.20 -2.86 -2.42
C LEU A 108 -14.13 -3.83 -1.88
N VAL A 109 -14.36 -5.14 -1.98
CA VAL A 109 -13.39 -6.16 -1.56
C VAL A 109 -12.14 -6.11 -2.42
N ALA A 110 -12.27 -6.05 -3.75
CA ALA A 110 -11.13 -5.97 -4.67
C ALA A 110 -10.30 -4.70 -4.43
N SER A 111 -10.97 -3.55 -4.32
CA SER A 111 -10.32 -2.25 -4.07
C SER A 111 -9.62 -2.21 -2.71
N SER A 112 -10.29 -2.70 -1.65
CA SER A 112 -9.66 -2.81 -0.33
C SER A 112 -8.49 -3.79 -0.34
N GLY A 113 -8.53 -4.89 -1.10
CA GLY A 113 -7.42 -5.81 -1.27
C GLY A 113 -6.16 -5.16 -1.84
N LEU A 114 -6.30 -4.23 -2.81
CA LEU A 114 -5.18 -3.44 -3.34
C LEU A 114 -4.55 -2.54 -2.26
N ILE A 115 -5.38 -1.92 -1.41
CA ILE A 115 -4.90 -1.13 -0.25
C ILE A 115 -4.13 -2.02 0.73
N GLY A 116 -4.64 -3.22 1.02
CA GLY A 116 -3.98 -4.22 1.86
C GLY A 116 -2.60 -4.62 1.33
N LYS A 117 -2.48 -4.87 0.01
CA LYS A 117 -1.19 -5.16 -0.64
C LYS A 117 -0.21 -3.99 -0.47
N PHE A 118 -0.67 -2.75 -0.69
CA PHE A 118 0.19 -1.57 -0.54
C PHE A 118 0.71 -1.45 0.90
N ALA A 119 -0.16 -1.57 1.90
CA ALA A 119 0.22 -1.57 3.30
C ALA A 119 1.20 -2.72 3.63
N TYR A 120 0.91 -3.95 3.19
CA TYR A 120 1.75 -5.12 3.43
C TYR A 120 3.18 -4.95 2.90
N THR A 121 3.34 -4.44 1.67
CA THR A 121 4.67 -4.22 1.09
C THR A 121 5.49 -3.16 1.83
N ARG A 122 4.83 -2.19 2.46
CA ARG A 122 5.48 -1.12 3.23
C ARG A 122 5.87 -1.59 4.64
N ILE A 123 5.07 -2.46 5.25
CA ILE A 123 5.38 -3.06 6.57
C ILE A 123 6.52 -4.08 6.44
N HIS A 124 6.52 -4.93 5.42
CA HIS A 124 7.49 -6.02 5.36
C HIS A 124 8.93 -5.58 5.05
N ARG A 125 9.18 -4.30 4.76
CA ARG A 125 10.52 -3.68 4.73
C ARG A 125 11.09 -3.44 6.15
N GLY A 126 11.09 -4.50 6.97
CA GLY A 126 11.82 -4.64 8.24
C GLY A 126 11.78 -3.47 9.22
N LEU A 127 10.85 -3.48 10.19
CA LEU A 127 10.87 -2.56 11.34
C LEU A 127 12.14 -2.67 12.17
N TYR A 128 12.58 -3.91 12.41
CA TYR A 128 13.75 -4.17 13.27
C TYR A 128 15.01 -3.56 12.66
N GLY A 129 15.19 -3.74 11.34
CA GLY A 129 16.23 -3.04 10.58
C GLY A 129 16.08 -1.52 10.69
N SER A 130 14.88 -0.98 10.43
CA SER A 130 14.65 0.47 10.48
C SER A 130 14.89 1.10 11.86
N ARG A 131 14.55 0.41 12.95
CA ARG A 131 14.82 0.89 14.33
C ARG A 131 16.29 0.81 14.70
N ASN A 132 16.98 -0.27 14.30
CA ASN A 132 18.42 -0.39 14.52
C ASN A 132 19.17 0.68 13.71
N THR A 133 18.81 0.88 12.44
CA THR A 133 19.39 1.95 11.61
C THR A 133 19.09 3.34 12.17
N LEU A 134 17.90 3.58 12.74
CA LEU A 134 17.62 4.84 13.44
C LEU A 134 18.51 5.02 14.68
N LYS A 135 18.75 3.95 15.43
CA LYS A 135 19.62 3.97 16.62
C LYS A 135 21.07 4.24 16.22
N GLU A 136 21.58 3.53 15.21
CA GLU A 136 22.92 3.73 14.64
C GLU A 136 23.10 5.16 14.13
N ALA A 137 22.13 5.67 13.35
CA ALA A 137 22.16 7.05 12.85
C ALA A 137 22.08 8.10 13.97
N ARG A 138 21.44 7.77 15.11
CA ARG A 138 21.42 8.63 16.30
C ARG A 138 22.79 8.65 17.00
N GLU A 139 23.42 7.48 17.15
CA GLU A 139 24.75 7.33 17.76
C GLU A 139 25.83 8.02 16.92
N GLU A 140 25.75 7.89 15.59
CA GLU A 140 26.62 8.59 14.63
C GLU A 140 26.43 10.11 14.69
N LEU A 141 25.18 10.59 14.75
CA LEU A 141 24.89 12.01 14.93
C LEU A 141 25.37 12.56 16.27
N ALA A 142 25.25 11.77 17.34
CA ALA A 142 25.70 12.15 18.68
C ALA A 142 27.24 12.17 18.79
N GLY A 143 27.96 11.52 17.87
CA GLY A 143 29.42 11.38 17.90
C GLY A 143 29.90 10.32 18.90
N SER A 144 29.05 9.34 19.24
CA SER A 144 29.39 8.28 20.20
C SER A 144 30.24 7.15 19.59
N THR A 145 30.34 7.10 18.26
CA THR A 145 31.14 6.12 17.52
C THR A 145 32.59 6.62 17.31
N GLY A 146 33.34 6.73 18.41
CA GLY A 146 34.81 6.62 18.45
C GLY A 146 35.69 7.64 17.71
N ASN A 147 35.17 8.51 16.85
CA ASN A 147 35.96 9.54 16.16
C ASN A 147 35.15 10.82 15.97
N VAL A 148 35.73 11.93 16.43
CA VAL A 148 35.23 13.32 16.37
C VAL A 148 34.20 13.68 17.45
N GLN A 149 34.53 14.69 18.26
CA GLN A 149 33.62 15.40 19.17
C GLN A 149 32.23 15.57 18.53
N SER A 150 31.18 15.40 19.34
CA SER A 150 29.77 15.53 18.94
C SER A 150 29.55 16.63 17.90
N LYS A 151 29.40 16.24 16.61
CA LYS A 151 29.24 17.18 15.49
C LYS A 151 27.98 18.04 15.65
N LEU A 152 27.00 17.57 16.43
CA LEU A 152 25.75 18.29 16.75
C LEU A 152 25.86 19.26 17.93
N HIS A 153 26.79 19.09 18.87
CA HIS A 153 26.95 20.01 20.01
C HIS A 153 27.31 21.44 19.53
N PHE A 154 27.92 21.56 18.35
CA PHE A 154 28.18 22.84 17.69
C PHE A 154 26.90 23.57 17.21
N PHE A 155 25.76 22.89 17.12
CA PHE A 155 24.51 23.41 16.56
C PHE A 155 23.28 23.12 17.45
N PRO A 156 23.19 23.72 18.65
CA PRO A 156 22.09 23.47 19.60
C PRO A 156 20.69 23.80 19.04
N LYS A 157 20.59 24.70 18.06
CA LYS A 157 19.32 25.00 17.35
C LYS A 157 18.90 23.86 16.40
N VAL A 158 19.85 23.14 15.81
CA VAL A 158 19.58 22.01 14.90
C VAL A 158 19.16 20.80 15.72
N GLU A 159 19.88 20.52 16.80
CA GLU A 159 19.55 19.45 17.74
C GLU A 159 18.13 19.60 18.29
N LYS A 160 17.77 20.76 18.84
CA LYS A 160 16.39 21.00 19.36
C LYS A 160 15.31 20.76 18.30
N LYS A 161 15.53 21.18 17.06
CA LYS A 161 14.54 20.98 15.97
C LYS A 161 14.40 19.51 15.59
N ILE A 162 15.52 18.78 15.54
CA ILE A 162 15.54 17.35 15.23
C ILE A 162 14.85 16.56 16.35
N THR A 163 15.18 16.81 17.62
CA THR A 163 14.57 16.13 18.76
C THR A 163 13.07 16.43 18.85
N HIS A 164 12.66 17.66 18.57
CA HIS A 164 11.23 18.00 18.49
C HIS A 164 10.53 17.24 17.36
N PHE A 165 11.16 17.13 16.20
CA PHE A 165 10.63 16.34 15.08
C PHE A 165 10.56 14.85 15.41
N GLU A 166 11.58 14.27 16.04
CA GLU A 166 11.60 12.88 16.52
C GLU A 166 10.47 12.62 17.52
N TYR A 167 10.30 13.51 18.50
CA TYR A 167 9.22 13.43 19.48
C TYR A 167 7.84 13.46 18.80
N LEU A 168 7.62 14.40 17.87
CA LEU A 168 6.40 14.46 17.08
C LEU A 168 6.23 13.21 16.20
N ALA A 169 7.30 12.65 15.66
CA ALA A 169 7.26 11.49 14.77
C ALA A 169 6.90 10.19 15.50
N LEU A 170 7.49 9.98 16.68
CA LEU A 170 7.44 8.72 17.42
C LEU A 170 6.37 8.70 18.52
N GLN A 171 5.67 9.82 18.74
CA GLN A 171 4.63 9.94 19.77
C GLN A 171 3.65 8.75 19.72
N LYS A 172 3.40 8.17 20.92
CA LYS A 172 2.73 6.87 21.03
C LYS A 172 1.23 6.94 20.77
N LYS A 173 0.57 8.05 21.12
CA LYS A 173 -0.89 8.27 20.99
C LYS A 173 -1.16 9.40 20.02
N ARG A 174 -1.85 9.09 18.92
CA ARG A 174 -2.42 10.06 17.98
C ARG A 174 -3.78 9.55 17.55
N ASN A 175 -4.73 10.45 17.39
CA ASN A 175 -6.02 10.13 16.77
C ASN A 175 -5.80 9.66 15.31
N PHE A 176 -6.69 8.84 14.77
CA PHE A 176 -6.54 8.28 13.41
C PHE A 176 -6.37 9.38 12.36
N PHE A 177 -7.25 10.40 12.38
CA PHE A 177 -7.22 11.53 11.46
C PHE A 177 -5.96 12.40 11.59
N GLU A 178 -5.52 12.71 12.82
CA GLU A 178 -4.24 13.40 13.06
C GLU A 178 -3.05 12.59 12.51
N GLY A 179 -3.16 11.26 12.58
CA GLY A 179 -2.18 10.35 12.01
C GLY A 179 -2.09 10.40 10.49
N VAL A 180 -3.24 10.46 9.82
CA VAL A 180 -3.34 10.58 8.35
C VAL A 180 -2.85 11.95 7.88
N TRP A 181 -3.26 13.02 8.55
CA TRP A 181 -2.80 14.37 8.25
C TRP A 181 -1.29 14.51 8.42
N LEU A 182 -0.74 13.96 9.50
CA LEU A 182 0.69 13.93 9.73
C LEU A 182 1.41 13.09 8.66
N PHE A 183 0.86 11.93 8.27
CA PHE A 183 1.45 11.08 7.23
C PHE A 183 1.55 11.82 5.89
N LEU A 184 0.48 12.49 5.46
CA LEU A 184 0.46 13.27 4.21
C LEU A 184 1.40 14.48 4.26
N THR A 185 1.55 15.11 5.43
CA THR A 185 2.42 16.28 5.59
C THR A 185 3.86 15.93 5.97
N PHE A 186 4.17 14.66 6.24
CA PHE A 186 5.47 14.21 6.77
C PHE A 186 6.61 14.48 5.81
N ASP A 187 6.40 14.19 4.51
CA ASP A 187 7.38 14.42 3.46
C ASP A 187 7.74 15.89 3.34
N VAL A 188 6.74 16.77 3.32
CA VAL A 188 6.94 18.22 3.22
C VAL A 188 7.65 18.75 4.46
N ARG A 189 7.19 18.36 5.66
CA ARG A 189 7.80 18.78 6.93
C ARG A 189 9.26 18.34 7.03
N ARG A 190 9.58 17.11 6.60
CA ARG A 190 10.96 16.61 6.54
C ARG A 190 11.80 17.45 5.59
N LEU A 191 11.33 17.69 4.35
CA LEU A 191 12.07 18.45 3.35
C LEU A 191 12.36 19.88 3.82
N VAL A 192 11.35 20.54 4.39
CA VAL A 192 11.50 21.88 4.97
C VAL A 192 12.50 21.87 6.12
N LEU A 193 12.42 20.90 7.02
CA LEU A 193 13.34 20.79 8.16
C LEU A 193 14.77 20.51 7.70
N ALA A 194 14.97 19.58 6.76
CA ALA A 194 16.28 19.27 6.19
C ALA A 194 16.89 20.51 5.50
N TRP A 195 16.07 21.27 4.76
CA TRP A 195 16.49 22.52 4.14
C TRP A 195 16.88 23.58 5.17
N GLN A 196 16.08 23.76 6.23
CA GLN A 196 16.39 24.69 7.32
C GLN A 196 17.69 24.32 8.04
N CYS A 197 17.90 23.03 8.33
CA CYS A 197 19.13 22.55 8.97
C CYS A 197 20.34 22.75 8.06
N LYS A 198 20.23 22.40 6.77
CA LYS A 198 21.29 22.64 5.77
C LYS A 198 21.66 24.12 5.71
N ARG A 199 20.67 25.01 5.57
CA ARG A 199 20.91 26.46 5.51
C ARG A 199 21.59 27.00 6.77
N TYR A 200 21.23 26.48 7.94
CA TYR A 200 21.85 26.89 9.22
C TYR A 200 23.29 26.41 9.35
N ILE A 201 23.57 25.15 8.98
CA ILE A 201 24.92 24.56 8.99
C ILE A 201 25.85 25.34 8.07
N TYR A 202 25.44 25.60 6.82
CA TYR A 202 26.24 26.36 5.85
C TYR A 202 26.47 27.82 6.27
N LYS A 203 25.49 28.47 6.91
CA LYS A 203 25.64 29.84 7.41
C LYS A 203 26.69 29.93 8.55
N LYS A 204 26.83 28.88 9.36
CA LYS A 204 27.73 28.88 10.52
C LYS A 204 29.16 28.44 10.21
N LEU A 205 29.36 27.56 9.22
CA LEU A 205 30.67 26.97 8.89
C LEU A 205 31.48 27.78 7.85
N GLY A 206 30.85 28.78 7.20
CA GLY A 206 31.55 29.67 6.26
C GLY A 206 31.85 29.04 4.89
N PRO A 207 32.06 29.85 3.83
CA PRO A 207 32.01 29.37 2.44
C PRO A 207 33.24 28.60 1.92
N GLU A 208 34.45 28.76 2.47
CA GLU A 208 35.66 28.29 1.75
C GLU A 208 36.52 27.19 2.41
N ARG A 209 36.64 27.13 3.75
CA ARG A 209 37.54 26.13 4.40
C ARG A 209 36.85 24.90 4.99
N MET A 210 35.52 24.93 5.16
CA MET A 210 34.77 23.87 5.84
C MET A 210 33.55 23.38 5.04
N HIS A 211 33.59 23.56 3.71
CA HIS A 211 32.50 23.14 2.82
C HIS A 211 32.21 21.63 2.93
N ASP A 212 33.26 20.82 2.96
CA ASP A 212 33.13 19.36 3.06
C ASP A 212 32.52 18.93 4.41
N VAL A 213 32.95 19.58 5.50
CA VAL A 213 32.39 19.34 6.85
C VAL A 213 30.91 19.76 6.91
N ALA A 214 30.55 20.88 6.29
CA ALA A 214 29.16 21.35 6.22
C ALA A 214 28.27 20.41 5.37
N LYS A 215 28.81 19.90 4.26
CA LYS A 215 28.14 18.93 3.39
C LYS A 215 27.93 17.59 4.10
N GLU A 216 28.94 17.09 4.80
CA GLU A 216 28.88 15.86 5.58
C GLU A 216 27.82 15.99 6.69
N ALA A 217 27.87 17.06 7.50
CA ALA A 217 26.91 17.30 8.57
C ALA A 217 25.46 17.42 8.04
N ALA A 218 25.25 18.14 6.93
CA ALA A 218 23.93 18.25 6.31
C ALA A 218 23.42 16.90 5.78
N THR A 219 24.32 16.06 5.25
CA THR A 219 24.00 14.72 4.75
C THR A 219 23.57 13.80 5.89
N LEU A 220 24.32 13.78 7.00
CA LEU A 220 23.99 13.02 8.21
C LEU A 220 22.64 13.43 8.79
N VAL A 221 22.37 14.73 8.91
CA VAL A 221 21.06 15.23 9.37
C VAL A 221 19.94 14.78 8.43
N SER A 222 20.14 14.87 7.12
CA SER A 222 19.14 14.41 6.14
C SER A 222 18.88 12.91 6.24
N GLN A 223 19.93 12.09 6.39
CA GLN A 223 19.82 10.65 6.55
C GLN A 223 19.05 10.29 7.82
N TYR A 224 19.37 10.92 8.95
CA TYR A 224 18.66 10.70 10.21
C TYR A 224 17.18 11.08 10.13
N LEU A 225 16.85 12.22 9.52
CA LEU A 225 15.46 12.63 9.31
C LEU A 225 14.68 11.62 8.44
N ILE A 226 15.34 10.98 7.46
CA ILE A 226 14.74 9.89 6.66
C ILE A 226 14.49 8.65 7.52
N GLN A 227 15.41 8.30 8.44
CA GLN A 227 15.21 7.18 9.35
C GLN A 227 14.05 7.42 10.32
N ILE A 228 13.96 8.63 10.89
CA ILE A 228 12.83 9.02 11.75
C ILE A 228 11.51 8.85 10.99
N GLN A 229 11.45 9.36 9.75
CA GLN A 229 10.27 9.23 8.90
C GLN A 229 9.93 7.76 8.63
N THR A 230 10.92 6.93 8.32
CA THR A 230 10.71 5.52 8.00
C THR A 230 10.10 4.77 9.18
N VAL A 231 10.63 4.99 10.40
CA VAL A 231 10.09 4.39 11.62
C VAL A 231 8.70 4.91 11.96
N ALA A 232 8.43 6.21 11.78
CA ALA A 232 7.11 6.80 12.01
C ALA A 232 6.05 6.31 11.02
N GLN A 233 6.39 6.24 9.73
CA GLN A 233 5.52 5.74 8.67
C GLN A 233 5.20 4.26 8.86
N PHE A 234 6.16 3.44 9.31
CA PHE A 234 5.93 2.02 9.60
C PHE A 234 4.75 1.82 10.55
N LYS A 235 4.75 2.53 11.70
CA LYS A 235 3.69 2.41 12.70
C LYS A 235 2.32 2.77 12.12
N LYS A 236 2.28 3.71 11.18
CA LYS A 236 1.05 4.07 10.48
C LYS A 236 0.60 3.00 9.50
N PHE A 237 1.50 2.40 8.75
CA PHE A 237 1.15 1.27 7.90
C PHE A 237 0.62 0.09 8.73
N GLU A 238 1.20 -0.20 9.89
CA GLU A 238 0.71 -1.23 10.81
C GLU A 238 -0.73 -0.95 11.28
N GLN A 239 -1.04 0.30 11.67
CA GLN A 239 -2.40 0.71 12.03
C GLN A 239 -3.38 0.56 10.85
N ILE A 240 -2.99 1.02 9.66
CA ILE A 240 -3.80 0.89 8.44
C ILE A 240 -4.04 -0.58 8.11
N PHE A 241 -3.02 -1.43 8.26
CA PHE A 241 -3.11 -2.86 7.97
C PHE A 241 -3.97 -3.61 8.99
N SER A 242 -3.93 -3.23 10.26
CA SER A 242 -4.85 -3.75 11.27
C SER A 242 -6.30 -3.36 10.96
N ALA A 243 -6.56 -2.07 10.73
CA ALA A 243 -7.89 -1.58 10.35
C ALA A 243 -8.40 -2.21 9.05
N TRP A 244 -7.52 -2.40 8.08
CA TRP A 244 -7.82 -3.06 6.81
C TRP A 244 -8.35 -4.48 7.01
N HIS A 245 -7.72 -5.30 7.87
CA HIS A 245 -8.21 -6.67 8.12
C HIS A 245 -9.61 -6.68 8.72
N VAL A 246 -9.89 -5.78 9.67
CA VAL A 246 -11.18 -5.66 10.34
C VAL A 246 -12.29 -5.33 9.33
N LEU A 247 -11.99 -4.54 8.29
CA LEU A 247 -12.96 -4.16 7.27
C LEU A 247 -13.03 -5.19 6.12
N HIS A 248 -11.88 -5.68 5.64
CA HIS A 248 -11.79 -6.52 4.46
C HIS A 248 -12.43 -7.91 4.68
N ILE A 249 -12.26 -8.49 5.87
CA ILE A 249 -12.78 -9.84 6.16
C ILE A 249 -14.33 -9.86 6.15
N PRO A 250 -15.06 -8.98 6.86
CA PRO A 250 -16.52 -8.92 6.76
C PRO A 250 -17.04 -8.63 5.36
N LEU A 251 -16.41 -7.69 4.63
CA LEU A 251 -16.79 -7.38 3.25
C LEU A 251 -16.67 -8.62 2.35
N MET A 252 -15.61 -9.42 2.53
CA MET A 252 -15.38 -10.65 1.78
C MET A 252 -16.47 -11.70 2.06
N TYR A 253 -16.90 -11.86 3.31
CA TYR A 253 -18.04 -12.73 3.64
C TYR A 253 -19.36 -12.22 3.03
N MET A 254 -19.63 -10.92 3.09
CA MET A 254 -20.83 -10.35 2.45
C MET A 254 -20.82 -10.54 0.93
N MET A 255 -19.67 -10.34 0.28
CA MET A 255 -19.49 -10.60 -1.15
C MET A 255 -19.79 -12.06 -1.50
N VAL A 256 -19.27 -13.01 -0.72
CA VAL A 256 -19.53 -14.44 -0.96
C VAL A 256 -21.02 -14.76 -0.80
N ALA A 257 -21.65 -14.30 0.28
CA ALA A 257 -23.07 -14.54 0.54
C ALA A 257 -23.96 -13.96 -0.57
N THR A 258 -23.71 -12.71 -0.97
CA THR A 258 -24.46 -12.03 -2.03
C THR A 258 -24.21 -12.65 -3.41
N ALA A 259 -22.99 -13.12 -3.69
CA ALA A 259 -22.70 -13.85 -4.92
C ALA A 259 -23.42 -15.21 -5.00
N ILE A 260 -23.46 -15.97 -3.91
CA ILE A 260 -24.23 -17.22 -3.83
C ILE A 260 -25.71 -16.94 -4.06
N PHE A 261 -26.27 -15.95 -3.38
CA PHE A 261 -27.66 -15.56 -3.53
C PHE A 261 -27.98 -15.07 -4.96
N HIS A 262 -27.06 -14.35 -5.60
CA HIS A 262 -27.17 -13.96 -7.01
C HIS A 262 -27.24 -15.16 -7.95
N ILE A 263 -26.35 -16.14 -7.79
CA ILE A 263 -26.33 -17.35 -8.62
C ILE A 263 -27.62 -18.14 -8.44
N ILE A 264 -28.04 -18.38 -7.19
CA ILE A 264 -29.28 -19.12 -6.90
C ILE A 264 -30.49 -18.41 -7.51
N TRP A 265 -30.61 -17.10 -7.31
CA TRP A 265 -31.73 -16.32 -7.82
C TRP A 265 -31.88 -16.43 -9.34
N VAL A 266 -30.78 -16.28 -10.09
CA VAL A 266 -30.79 -16.32 -11.56
C VAL A 266 -31.06 -17.72 -12.12
N HIS A 267 -30.80 -18.79 -11.34
CA HIS A 267 -31.11 -20.16 -11.78
C HIS A 267 -32.51 -20.62 -11.37
N MET A 268 -33.10 -19.99 -10.36
CA MET A 268 -34.47 -20.29 -9.91
C MET A 268 -35.55 -19.49 -10.67
N TYR A 269 -35.23 -18.28 -11.13
CA TYR A 269 -36.14 -17.34 -11.77
C TYR A 269 -35.52 -16.77 -13.05
#